data_AF-A0A2N5A4R9-F1
#
_entry.id   AF-A0A2N5A4R9-F1
#
_cell.length_a   1.000
_cell.length_b   1.000
_cell.length_c   1.000
_cell.angle_alpha   90.00
_cell.angle_beta   90.00
_cell.angle_gamma   90.00
#
_symmetry.space_group_name_H-M   'P 1'
#
loop_
_entity.id
_entity.type
_entity.pdbx_description
1 polymer ?
#
loop_
_entity_poly.entity_id
_entity_poly.type
_entity_poly.pdbx_seq_one_letter_code
_entity_poly.pdbx_strand_id
1 'polypeptide(L)'
;MSTAEQRLRLMQLASSNLPIGGYSWSQGLEWAVEAGWVPDVAAFERWQRRQMTEGFFTVDLPLFARLYRACEQGDIAAAQRWTAYLLACRETRELREEERNRGAAFARLLSDWQPDCPPAWRTLCQQSQLAGMA
;
A
#
# COMPACT_ATOMS: atom_id res chain seq x y z
N MET A 1 22.60 7.80 -6.22
CA MET A 1 22.08 8.14 -4.88
C MET A 1 22.99 7.51 -3.84
N SER A 2 23.46 8.28 -2.85
CA SER A 2 24.26 7.75 -1.75
C SER A 2 23.41 6.91 -0.79
N THR A 3 24.03 6.07 0.06
CA THR A 3 23.32 5.31 1.09
C THR A 3 22.59 6.23 2.08
N ALA A 4 23.16 7.39 2.40
CA ALA A 4 22.54 8.38 3.27
C ALA A 4 21.25 8.94 2.63
N GLU A 5 21.29 9.30 1.34
CA GLU A 5 20.10 9.73 0.60
C GLU A 5 19.03 8.64 0.54
N GLN A 6 19.41 7.38 0.29
CA GLN A 6 18.47 6.25 0.29
C GLN A 6 17.75 6.09 1.64
N ARG A 7 18.49 6.18 2.75
CA ARG A 7 17.92 6.10 4.10
C ARG A 7 16.97 7.27 4.38
N LEU A 8 17.34 8.48 3.97
CA LEU A 8 16.46 9.65 4.11
C LEU A 8 15.18 9.50 3.30
N ARG A 9 15.25 8.96 2.08
CA ARG A 9 14.07 8.66 1.25
C ARG A 9 13.19 7.58 1.87
N LEU A 10 13.77 6.53 2.43
CA LEU A 10 13.02 5.51 3.16
C LEU A 10 12.33 6.09 4.41
N MET A 11 13.00 6.95 5.16
CA MET A 11 12.38 7.64 6.31
C MET A 11 11.25 8.59 5.88
N GLN A 12 11.40 9.27 4.73
CA GLN A 12 10.35 10.09 4.15
C GLN A 12 9.13 9.24 3.77
N LEU A 13 9.34 8.08 3.15
CA LEU A 13 8.27 7.15 2.78
C LEU A 13 7.61 6.47 3.99
N ALA A 14 8.34 6.24 5.07
CA ALA A 14 7.83 5.62 6.30
C ALA A 14 7.14 6.60 7.27
N SER A 15 7.17 7.90 6.97
CA SER A 15 6.65 8.94 7.86
C SER A 15 5.12 8.93 7.94
N SER A 16 4.57 9.06 9.15
CA SER A 16 3.13 9.26 9.37
C SER A 16 2.61 10.59 8.80
N ASN A 17 3.51 11.54 8.49
CA ASN A 17 3.16 12.83 7.89
C ASN A 17 3.04 12.76 6.35
N LEU A 18 3.20 11.58 5.76
CA LEU A 18 3.06 11.39 4.32
C LEU A 18 1.58 11.61 3.91
N PRO A 19 1.27 12.53 2.99
CA PRO A 19 -0.11 13.01 2.76
C PRO A 19 -0.91 12.07 1.84
N ILE A 20 -1.05 10.81 2.25
CA ILE A 20 -1.76 9.76 1.50
C ILE A 20 -3.09 9.37 2.17
N GLY A 21 -3.17 9.52 3.49
CA GLY A 21 -4.36 9.24 4.29
C GLY A 21 -4.64 7.76 4.51
N GLY A 22 -4.86 7.37 5.77
CA GLY A 22 -5.24 6.01 6.16
C GLY A 22 -4.17 4.94 5.92
N TYR A 23 -4.53 3.69 6.24
CA TYR A 23 -3.74 2.50 5.97
C TYR A 23 -4.68 1.31 5.74
N SER A 24 -4.26 0.31 4.96
CA SER A 24 -5.06 -0.89 4.73
C SER A 24 -5.37 -1.62 6.05
N TRP A 25 -6.54 -2.25 6.15
CA TRP A 25 -6.98 -3.07 7.29
C TRP A 25 -7.38 -2.28 8.54
N SER A 26 -7.49 -0.94 8.47
CA SER A 26 -7.94 -0.11 9.59
C SER A 26 -9.38 -0.44 10.00
N GLN A 27 -10.28 -0.63 9.03
CA GLN A 27 -11.72 -0.84 9.21
C GLN A 27 -12.10 -2.04 10.11
N GLY A 28 -11.19 -3.02 10.24
CA GLY A 28 -11.42 -4.17 11.11
C GLY A 28 -11.26 -3.82 12.58
N LEU A 29 -10.54 -2.75 12.90
CA LEU A 29 -10.22 -2.36 14.27
C LEU A 29 -11.42 -1.71 14.95
N GLU A 30 -12.13 -0.79 14.29
CA GLU A 30 -13.33 -0.16 14.86
C GLU A 30 -14.36 -1.21 15.25
N TRP A 31 -14.67 -2.13 14.33
CA TRP A 31 -15.58 -3.25 14.62
C TRP A 31 -15.09 -4.14 15.76
N ALA A 32 -13.79 -4.49 15.78
CA ALA A 32 -13.26 -5.37 16.82
C ALA A 32 -13.31 -4.73 18.22
N VAL A 33 -13.16 -3.40 18.31
CA VAL A 33 -13.36 -2.64 19.53
C VAL A 33 -14.84 -2.64 19.95
N GLU A 34 -15.76 -2.28 19.04
CA GLU A 34 -17.20 -2.25 19.31
C GLU A 34 -17.76 -3.62 19.75
N ALA A 35 -17.24 -4.69 19.15
CA ALA A 35 -17.61 -6.06 19.50
C ALA A 35 -16.87 -6.60 20.76
N GLY A 36 -16.02 -5.80 21.41
CA GLY A 36 -15.35 -6.14 22.67
C GLY A 36 -14.15 -7.11 22.54
N TRP A 37 -13.62 -7.33 21.33
CA TRP A 37 -12.46 -8.20 21.09
C TRP A 37 -11.14 -7.55 21.50
N VAL A 38 -11.12 -6.22 21.60
CA VAL A 38 -9.91 -5.42 21.88
C VAL A 38 -10.13 -4.53 23.13
N PRO A 39 -10.28 -5.12 24.33
CA PRO A 39 -10.51 -4.35 25.56
C PRO A 39 -9.23 -3.71 26.13
N ASP A 40 -8.05 -4.18 25.74
CA ASP A 40 -6.77 -3.75 26.28
C ASP A 40 -5.63 -3.88 25.26
N VAL A 41 -4.43 -3.45 25.67
CA VAL A 41 -3.22 -3.45 24.82
C VAL A 41 -2.81 -4.86 24.39
N ALA A 42 -2.94 -5.86 25.26
CA ALA A 42 -2.53 -7.23 24.93
C ALA A 42 -3.49 -7.87 23.91
N ALA A 43 -4.78 -7.56 24.01
CA ALA A 43 -5.78 -7.95 23.04
C ALA A 43 -5.57 -7.25 21.68
N PHE A 44 -5.23 -5.95 21.69
CA PHE A 44 -4.86 -5.22 20.48
C PHE A 44 -3.64 -5.85 19.80
N GLU A 45 -2.58 -6.14 20.55
CA GLU A 45 -1.39 -6.79 20.00
C GLU A 45 -1.73 -8.13 19.33
N ARG A 46 -2.57 -8.95 19.98
CA ARG A 46 -3.03 -10.23 19.43
C ARG A 46 -3.82 -10.03 18.14
N TRP A 47 -4.74 -9.08 18.12
CA TRP A 47 -5.54 -8.75 16.94
C TRP A 47 -4.66 -8.24 15.79
N GLN A 48 -3.74 -7.31 16.06
CA GLN A 48 -2.85 -6.73 15.07
C GLN A 48 -1.88 -7.77 14.48
N ARG A 49 -1.38 -8.71 15.29
CA ARG A 49 -0.55 -9.83 14.81
C ARG A 49 -1.33 -10.73 13.84
N ARG A 50 -2.63 -10.97 14.08
CA ARG A 50 -3.47 -11.70 13.11
C ARG A 50 -3.63 -10.92 11.82
N GLN A 51 -3.99 -9.64 11.87
CA GLN A 51 -4.10 -8.82 10.65
C GLN A 51 -2.79 -8.79 9.84
N MET A 52 -1.64 -8.71 10.54
CA MET A 52 -0.33 -8.74 9.89
C MET A 52 -0.06 -10.08 9.20
N THR A 53 -0.35 -11.21 9.86
CA THR A 53 -0.03 -12.55 9.34
C THR A 53 -1.04 -13.09 8.35
N GLU A 54 -2.32 -12.76 8.53
CA GLU A 54 -3.43 -13.27 7.71
C GLU A 54 -3.78 -12.33 6.55
N GLY A 55 -3.47 -11.02 6.64
CA GLY A 55 -3.71 -10.02 5.60
C GLY A 55 -2.43 -9.43 4.99
N PHE A 56 -1.66 -8.68 5.77
CA PHE A 56 -0.52 -7.92 5.22
C PHE A 56 0.57 -8.83 4.61
N PHE A 57 0.91 -9.95 5.26
CA PHE A 57 1.92 -10.89 4.77
C PHE A 57 1.43 -11.84 3.69
N THR A 58 0.12 -11.96 3.47
CA THR A 58 -0.47 -12.84 2.45
C THR A 58 -0.88 -12.08 1.18
N VAL A 59 -1.18 -10.78 1.32
CA VAL A 59 -1.65 -9.91 0.23
C VAL A 59 -0.64 -8.79 -0.05
N ASP A 60 -0.53 -7.81 0.86
CA ASP A 60 0.18 -6.55 0.61
C ASP A 60 1.67 -6.76 0.32
N LEU A 61 2.40 -7.42 1.21
CA LEU A 61 3.85 -7.60 1.08
C LEU A 61 4.23 -8.51 -0.11
N PRO A 62 3.58 -9.66 -0.35
CA PRO A 62 3.87 -10.49 -1.52
C PRO A 62 3.56 -9.81 -2.86
N LEU A 63 2.50 -9.00 -2.92
CA LEU A 63 2.13 -8.27 -4.14
C LEU A 63 3.02 -7.06 -4.37
N PHE A 64 3.41 -6.34 -3.32
CA PHE A 64 4.45 -5.31 -3.40
C PHE A 64 5.76 -5.88 -3.98
N ALA A 65 6.22 -7.03 -3.47
CA ALA A 65 7.42 -7.68 -4.01
C ALA A 65 7.31 -8.07 -5.49
N ARG A 66 6.10 -8.43 -5.97
CA ARG A 66 5.85 -8.75 -7.39
C ARG A 66 5.80 -7.49 -8.26
N LEU A 67 5.21 -6.41 -7.75
CA LEU A 67 5.16 -5.11 -8.41
C LEU A 67 6.58 -4.55 -8.56
N TYR A 68 7.38 -4.58 -7.49
CA TYR A 68 8.78 -4.13 -7.51
C TYR A 68 9.59 -4.88 -8.58
N ARG A 69 9.49 -6.21 -8.63
CA ARG A 69 10.17 -7.03 -9.65
C ARG A 69 9.67 -6.75 -11.07
N ALA A 70 8.38 -6.49 -11.25
CA ALA A 70 7.84 -6.11 -12.55
C ALA A 70 8.38 -4.74 -13.00
N CYS A 71 8.55 -3.80 -12.07
CA CYS A 71 9.20 -2.50 -12.30
C CYS A 71 10.67 -2.68 -12.70
N GLU A 72 11.43 -3.49 -11.96
CA GLU A 72 12.83 -3.82 -12.31
C GLU A 72 12.99 -4.42 -13.71
N GLN A 73 12.00 -5.20 -14.16
CA GLN A 73 11.98 -5.84 -15.47
C GLN A 73 11.39 -4.96 -16.58
N GLY A 74 10.83 -3.79 -16.24
CA GLY A 74 10.07 -2.96 -17.18
C GLY A 74 8.77 -3.61 -17.69
N ASP A 75 8.28 -4.66 -17.03
CA ASP A 75 7.09 -5.42 -17.44
C ASP A 75 5.81 -4.76 -16.88
N ILE A 76 5.35 -3.71 -17.56
CA ILE A 76 4.11 -3.02 -17.22
C ILE A 76 2.89 -3.94 -17.25
N ALA A 77 2.89 -4.96 -18.12
CA ALA A 77 1.77 -5.89 -18.23
C ALA A 77 1.70 -6.78 -16.98
N ALA A 78 2.84 -7.26 -16.46
CA ALA A 78 2.89 -7.94 -15.17
C ALA A 78 2.43 -7.04 -14.03
N ALA A 79 2.89 -5.80 -14.00
CA ALA A 79 2.49 -4.85 -12.96
C ALA A 79 0.97 -4.60 -12.98
N GLN A 80 0.37 -4.42 -14.16
CA GLN A 80 -1.09 -4.33 -14.34
C GLN A 80 -1.84 -5.56 -13.81
N ARG A 81 -1.34 -6.78 -14.11
CA ARG A 81 -1.94 -8.03 -13.60
C ARG A 81 -1.90 -8.09 -12.07
N TRP A 82 -0.77 -7.76 -11.46
CA TRP A 82 -0.61 -7.80 -10.01
C TRP A 82 -1.42 -6.73 -9.29
N THR A 83 -1.52 -5.52 -9.85
CA THR A 83 -2.39 -4.47 -9.33
C THR A 83 -3.88 -4.85 -9.42
N ALA A 84 -4.30 -5.47 -10.53
CA ALA A 84 -5.67 -5.97 -10.66
C ALA A 84 -5.98 -7.06 -9.62
N TYR A 85 -5.04 -7.97 -9.38
CA TYR A 85 -5.17 -9.00 -8.36
C TYR A 85 -5.21 -8.40 -6.94
N LEU A 86 -4.37 -7.40 -6.65
CA LEU A 86 -4.41 -6.65 -5.39
C LEU A 86 -5.79 -6.03 -5.13
N LEU A 87 -6.37 -5.35 -6.14
CA LEU A 87 -7.71 -4.80 -6.02
C LEU A 87 -8.78 -5.88 -5.84
N ALA A 88 -8.63 -7.05 -6.47
CA ALA A 88 -9.53 -8.17 -6.23
C ALA A 88 -9.49 -8.61 -4.75
N CYS A 89 -8.28 -8.71 -4.16
CA CYS A 89 -8.04 -9.05 -2.75
C CYS A 89 -8.52 -8.02 -1.73
N ARG A 90 -8.93 -6.81 -2.15
CA ARG A 90 -9.62 -5.86 -1.25
C ARG A 90 -11.10 -6.20 -1.03
N GLU A 91 -11.63 -7.18 -1.76
CA GLU A 91 -12.94 -7.82 -1.55
C GLU A 91 -14.17 -6.92 -1.76
N THR A 92 -14.35 -5.90 -0.93
CA THR A 92 -15.51 -5.01 -0.99
C THR A 92 -15.27 -3.88 -2.01
N ARG A 93 -16.36 -3.23 -2.43
CA ARG A 93 -16.26 -2.05 -3.29
C ARG A 93 -15.56 -0.89 -2.57
N GLU A 94 -15.93 -0.66 -1.32
CA GLU A 94 -15.39 0.41 -0.47
C GLU A 94 -13.87 0.30 -0.30
N LEU A 95 -13.36 -0.88 0.06
CA LEU A 95 -11.92 -1.09 0.26
C LEU A 95 -11.11 -0.95 -1.04
N ARG A 96 -11.72 -1.26 -2.19
CA ARG A 96 -11.11 -0.98 -3.51
C ARG A 96 -11.08 0.51 -3.83
N GLU A 97 -12.12 1.26 -3.45
CA GLU A 97 -12.16 2.70 -3.62
C GLU A 97 -11.14 3.39 -2.71
N GLU A 98 -11.00 2.96 -1.45
CA GLU A 98 -9.94 3.43 -0.55
C GLU A 98 -8.53 3.16 -1.08
N GLU A 99 -8.26 1.97 -1.61
CA GLU A 99 -6.97 1.63 -2.20
C GLU A 99 -6.62 2.54 -3.38
N ARG A 100 -7.61 2.83 -4.25
CA ARG A 100 -7.44 3.79 -5.36
C ARG A 100 -7.27 5.21 -4.87
N ASN A 101 -7.97 5.63 -3.82
CA ASN A 101 -7.81 6.96 -3.24
C ASN A 101 -6.39 7.16 -2.69
N ARG A 102 -5.84 6.16 -1.99
CA ARG A 102 -4.44 6.15 -1.54
C ARG A 102 -3.47 6.14 -2.73
N GLY A 103 -3.74 5.34 -3.76
CA GLY A 103 -2.96 5.33 -5.00
C GLY A 103 -2.91 6.71 -5.68
N ALA A 104 -4.07 7.35 -5.86
CA ALA A 104 -4.16 8.69 -6.43
C ALA A 104 -3.44 9.75 -5.57
N ALA A 105 -3.51 9.65 -4.24
CA ALA A 105 -2.77 10.52 -3.34
C ALA A 105 -1.25 10.33 -3.48
N PHE A 106 -0.77 9.08 -3.51
CA PHE A 106 0.65 8.79 -3.74
C PHE A 106 1.12 9.24 -5.13
N ALA A 107 0.32 9.04 -6.18
CA ALA A 107 0.66 9.40 -7.55
C ALA A 107 0.87 10.92 -7.75
N ARG A 108 0.20 11.76 -6.94
CA ARG A 108 0.47 13.21 -6.90
C ARG A 108 1.90 13.49 -6.41
N LEU A 109 2.30 12.87 -5.30
CA LEU A 109 3.68 12.98 -4.79
C LEU A 109 4.71 12.44 -5.79
N LEU A 110 4.41 11.29 -6.40
CA LEU A 110 5.29 10.66 -7.38
C LEU A 110 5.51 11.57 -8.60
N SER A 111 4.48 12.29 -9.05
CA SER A 111 4.60 13.20 -10.20
C SER A 111 5.50 14.39 -9.89
N ASP A 112 5.53 14.86 -8.64
CA ASP A 112 6.41 15.93 -8.19
C ASP A 112 7.85 15.43 -7.98
N TRP A 113 8.01 14.23 -7.43
CA TRP A 113 9.33 13.66 -7.10
C TRP A 113 10.03 13.06 -8.32
N GLN A 114 9.27 12.50 -9.26
CA GLN A 114 9.75 11.83 -10.46
C GLN A 114 8.96 12.28 -11.69
N PRO A 115 9.21 13.51 -12.19
CA PRO A 115 8.53 14.07 -13.36
C PRO A 115 8.73 13.25 -14.64
N ASP A 116 9.70 12.34 -14.67
CA ASP A 116 10.01 11.46 -15.80
C ASP A 116 9.29 10.11 -15.75
N CYS A 117 8.50 9.83 -14.70
CA CYS A 117 7.76 8.57 -14.59
C CYS A 117 6.85 8.36 -15.83
N PRO A 118 6.92 7.24 -16.57
CA PRO A 118 6.17 7.08 -17.81
C PRO A 118 4.64 7.10 -17.57
N PRO A 119 3.84 7.59 -18.54
CA PRO A 119 2.39 7.72 -18.36
C PRO A 119 1.68 6.43 -17.94
N ALA A 120 2.06 5.29 -18.53
CA ALA A 120 1.47 3.99 -18.20
C ALA A 120 1.69 3.59 -16.73
N TRP A 121 2.89 3.87 -16.20
CA TRP A 121 3.20 3.63 -14.79
C TRP A 121 2.43 4.62 -13.89
N ARG A 122 2.35 5.91 -14.24
CA ARG A 122 1.55 6.87 -13.46
C ARG A 122 0.09 6.46 -13.34
N THR A 123 -0.54 6.05 -14.45
CA THR A 123 -1.92 5.56 -14.42
C THR A 123 -2.07 4.32 -13.55
N LEU A 124 -1.08 3.42 -13.55
CA LEU A 124 -1.06 2.26 -12.66
C LEU A 124 -0.93 2.67 -11.19
N CYS A 125 -0.04 3.61 -10.86
CA CYS A 125 0.17 4.10 -9.49
C CYS A 125 -1.09 4.77 -8.91
N GLN A 126 -1.96 5.35 -9.76
CA GLN A 126 -3.25 5.87 -9.32
C GLN A 126 -4.22 4.78 -8.83
N GLN A 127 -3.99 3.51 -9.20
CA GLN A 127 -4.86 2.41 -8.80
C GLN A 127 -4.50 1.80 -7.44
N SER A 128 -3.26 1.97 -6.97
CA SER A 128 -2.80 1.43 -5.69
C SER A 128 -1.55 2.15 -5.19
N GLN A 129 -1.51 2.40 -3.89
CA GLN A 129 -0.32 2.94 -3.23
C GLN A 129 0.88 1.99 -3.39
N LEU A 130 0.68 0.67 -3.33
CA LEU A 130 1.76 -0.31 -3.47
C LEU A 130 2.38 -0.28 -4.86
N ALA A 131 1.59 -0.01 -5.90
CA ALA A 131 2.11 0.18 -7.26
C ALA A 131 2.92 1.48 -7.37
N GLY A 132 2.55 2.53 -6.63
CA GLY A 132 3.33 3.76 -6.55
C GLY A 132 4.65 3.63 -5.80
N MET A 133 4.68 2.83 -4.75
CA MET A 133 5.89 2.61 -3.94
C MET A 133 6.90 1.66 -4.58
N ALA A 134 6.48 0.85 -5.56
CA ALA A 134 7.28 -0.17 -6.23
C ALA A 134 8.17 0.42 -7.32
#